data_AF-A0A0D7NMW5-F1
#
_entry.id   AF-A0A0D7NMW5-F1
#
_cell.length_a   1.000
_cell.length_b   1.000
_cell.length_c   1.000
_cell.angle_alpha   90.00
_cell.angle_beta   90.00
_cell.angle_gamma   90.00
#
_symmetry.space_group_name_H-M   'P 1'
#
loop_
_entity.id
_entity.type
_entity.pdbx_description
1 polymer ?
#
loop_
_entity_poly.entity_id
_entity_poly.type
_entity_poly.pdbx_seq_one_letter_code
_entity_poly.pdbx_strand_id
1 'polypeptide(L)'
;MVRRGRYLSTTFLLEIGNTAWLIAIHEGRLMSVTKGPFVMPSWSFALRTSDEEWDKFSARRPPPGSNDLMALIKRRVLKAEGDLQIFMANLRYFKDALAKLRTRDGASA
;
A
#
# COMPACT_ATOMS: atom_id res chain seq x y z
N MET A 1 -27.45 1.33 -2.62
CA MET A 1 -26.16 2.03 -2.81
C MET A 1 -25.12 1.44 -1.88
N VAL A 2 -24.03 0.94 -2.45
CA VAL A 2 -23.18 -0.08 -1.84
C VAL A 2 -22.24 0.50 -0.77
N ARG A 3 -22.45 0.06 0.48
CA ARG A 3 -21.79 0.39 1.74
C ARG A 3 -20.31 -0.08 1.84
N ARG A 4 -19.58 -0.16 0.72
CA ARG A 4 -18.41 -1.06 0.58
C ARG A 4 -17.10 -0.69 1.31
N GLY A 5 -16.97 0.50 1.90
CA GLY A 5 -15.72 0.89 2.59
C GLY A 5 -15.84 1.14 4.10
N ARG A 6 -17.05 1.15 4.66
CA ARG A 6 -17.29 1.66 6.03
C ARG A 6 -16.92 0.68 7.14
N TYR A 7 -16.62 -0.57 6.79
CA TYR A 7 -16.23 -1.64 7.72
C TYR A 7 -15.01 -2.42 7.21
N LEU A 8 -14.14 -1.80 6.41
CA LEU A 8 -12.91 -2.47 5.98
C LEU A 8 -11.99 -2.60 7.20
N SER A 9 -11.90 -3.82 7.72
CA SER A 9 -10.96 -4.20 8.77
C SER A 9 -10.02 -5.25 8.21
N THR A 10 -8.77 -4.87 7.96
CA THR A 10 -7.77 -5.73 7.34
C THR A 10 -6.37 -5.27 7.70
N THR A 11 -5.44 -6.23 7.72
CA THR A 11 -4.02 -5.96 7.90
C THR A 11 -3.32 -6.40 6.63
N PHE A 12 -2.51 -5.52 6.05
CA PHE A 12 -1.75 -5.83 4.86
C PHE A 12 -0.27 -5.52 5.04
N LEU A 13 0.56 -6.25 4.33
CA LEU A 13 2.00 -6.06 4.31
C LEU A 13 2.37 -5.21 3.10
N LEU A 14 3.22 -4.20 3.30
CA LEU A 14 3.83 -3.41 2.23
C LEU A 14 5.34 -3.58 2.33
N GLU A 15 5.92 -4.31 1.40
CA GLU A 15 7.37 -4.49 1.29
C GLU A 15 7.92 -3.60 0.19
N ILE A 16 8.88 -2.75 0.56
CA ILE A 16 9.58 -1.83 -0.32
C ILE A 16 11.05 -2.21 -0.21
N GLY A 17 11.56 -2.86 -1.25
CA GLY A 17 12.89 -3.46 -1.29
C GLY A 17 13.15 -4.35 -0.08
N ASN A 18 14.04 -3.90 0.81
CA ASN A 18 14.43 -4.64 2.02
C ASN A 18 13.63 -4.24 3.27
N THR A 19 12.69 -3.29 3.15
CA THR A 19 11.89 -2.78 4.26
C THR A 19 10.47 -3.30 4.19
N ALA A 20 10.02 -3.99 5.25
CA ALA A 20 8.64 -4.43 5.41
C ALA A 20 7.85 -3.48 6.33
N TRP A 21 6.62 -3.16 5.94
CA TRP A 21 5.67 -2.35 6.71
C TRP A 21 4.38 -3.13 6.90
N LEU A 22 3.95 -3.34 8.14
CA LEU A 22 2.68 -3.97 8.47
C LEU A 22 1.65 -2.88 8.79
N ILE A 23 0.60 -2.82 7.99
CA ILE A 23 -0.39 -1.76 8.05
C ILE A 23 -1.73 -2.36 8.46
N ALA A 24 -2.24 -1.94 9.62
CA ALA A 24 -3.54 -2.37 10.12
C ALA A 24 -4.59 -1.28 9.90
N ILE A 25 -5.71 -1.67 9.30
CA ILE A 25 -6.89 -0.82 9.09
C ILE A 25 -8.05 -1.45 9.85
N HIS A 26 -8.80 -0.65 10.58
CA HIS A 26 -10.02 -1.05 11.28
C HIS A 26 -11.14 -0.07 10.95
N GLU A 27 -12.27 -0.58 10.45
CA GLU A 27 -13.42 0.24 10.02
C GLU A 27 -13.06 1.39 9.08
N GLY A 28 -12.13 1.14 8.15
CA GLY A 28 -11.66 2.15 7.21
C GLY A 28 -10.77 3.24 7.83
N ARG A 29 -10.29 3.06 9.06
CA ARG A 29 -9.30 3.94 9.71
C ARG A 29 -7.95 3.23 9.81
N LEU A 30 -6.88 3.94 9.48
CA LEU A 30 -5.51 3.48 9.70
C LEU A 30 -5.26 3.39 11.22
N MET A 31 -5.06 2.19 11.74
CA MET A 31 -4.83 1.94 13.17
C MET A 31 -3.35 1.98 13.52
N SER A 32 -2.54 1.28 12.73
CA SER A 32 -1.10 1.22 12.97
C SER A 32 -0.33 1.03 11.66
N VAL A 33 0.88 1.57 11.64
CA VAL A 33 1.88 1.36 10.60
C VAL A 33 3.16 0.97 11.31
N THR A 34 3.46 -0.32 11.31
CA THR A 34 4.63 -0.87 12.00
C THR A 34 5.70 -1.18 10.97
N LYS A 35 6.94 -0.76 11.23
CA LYS A 35 8.10 -1.12 10.41
C LYS A 35 8.74 -2.39 10.97
N GLY A 36 9.13 -3.31 10.09
CA GLY A 36 9.79 -4.56 10.42
C GLY A 36 11.25 -4.38 10.89
N PRO A 37 11.97 -5.49 11.13
CA PRO A 37 11.69 -6.83 10.61
C PRO A 37 10.53 -7.55 11.30
N PHE A 38 9.85 -8.44 10.57
CA PHE A 38 8.78 -9.29 11.10
C PHE A 38 9.11 -10.76 10.88
N VAL A 39 8.92 -11.58 11.91
CA VAL A 39 8.99 -13.05 11.81
C VAL A 39 7.56 -13.57 11.70
N MET A 40 7.15 -13.98 10.51
CA MET A 40 5.80 -14.48 10.18
C MET A 40 4.64 -13.54 10.59
N PRO A 41 4.59 -12.29 10.08
CA PRO A 41 3.47 -11.41 10.35
C PRO A 41 2.17 -11.97 9.76
N SER A 42 1.05 -11.83 10.48
CA SER A 42 -0.28 -12.13 9.93
C SER A 42 -0.78 -10.97 9.07
N TRP A 43 -1.02 -11.22 7.78
CA TRP A 43 -1.58 -10.26 6.82
C TRP A 43 -2.58 -10.96 5.90
N SER A 44 -3.58 -10.21 5.43
CA SER A 44 -4.59 -10.70 4.47
C SER A 44 -4.05 -10.69 3.05
N PHE A 45 -3.32 -9.63 2.68
CA PHE A 45 -2.61 -9.54 1.42
C PHE A 45 -1.29 -8.77 1.61
N ALA A 46 -0.37 -8.96 0.68
CA ALA A 46 0.93 -8.30 0.65
C ALA A 46 1.12 -7.56 -0.68
N LEU A 47 1.71 -6.37 -0.61
CA LEU A 47 2.15 -5.57 -1.74
C LEU A 47 3.66 -5.46 -1.69
N ARG A 48 4.36 -5.91 -2.72
CA ARG A 48 5.82 -5.95 -2.78
C ARG A 48 6.31 -5.16 -3.98
N THR A 49 7.23 -4.23 -3.76
CA THR A 49 7.86 -3.41 -4.79
C THR A 49 9.32 -3.17 -4.46
N SER A 50 10.14 -2.75 -5.42
CA SER A 50 11.49 -2.25 -5.14
C SER A 50 11.45 -0.82 -4.59
N ASP A 51 12.52 -0.40 -3.90
CA ASP A 51 12.72 1.00 -3.48
C ASP A 51 12.67 1.94 -4.70
N GLU A 52 13.32 1.58 -5.80
CA GLU A 52 13.38 2.40 -7.01
C GLU A 52 11.98 2.72 -7.58
N GLU A 53 11.07 1.75 -7.59
CA GLU A 53 9.72 1.94 -8.11
C GLU A 53 8.81 2.65 -7.09
N TRP A 54 9.09 2.45 -5.79
CA TRP A 54 8.41 3.19 -4.72
C TRP A 54 8.81 4.67 -4.70
N ASP A 55 10.07 4.99 -4.97
CA ASP A 55 10.57 6.37 -5.07
C ASP A 55 9.93 7.07 -6.27
N LYS A 56 9.86 6.41 -7.43
CA LYS A 56 9.14 6.92 -8.61
C LYS A 56 7.66 7.17 -8.31
N PHE A 57 7.03 6.30 -7.52
CA PHE A 57 5.63 6.43 -7.11
C PHE A 57 5.41 7.54 -6.08
N SER A 58 6.38 7.77 -5.20
CA SER A 58 6.35 8.78 -4.13
C SER A 58 6.83 10.15 -4.60
N ALA A 59 7.49 10.24 -5.75
CA ALA A 59 7.91 11.49 -6.35
C ALA A 59 6.76 12.48 -6.52
N ARG A 60 7.03 13.77 -6.27
CA ARG A 60 6.05 14.87 -6.42
C ARG A 60 5.37 14.91 -7.79
N ARG A 61 6.10 14.52 -8.84
CA ARG A 61 5.57 14.27 -10.18
C ARG A 61 6.00 12.87 -10.61
N PRO A 62 5.18 11.83 -10.37
CA PRO A 62 5.54 10.47 -10.76
C PRO A 62 5.58 10.38 -12.30
N PRO A 63 6.55 9.66 -12.87
CA PRO A 63 6.59 9.43 -14.31
C PRO A 63 5.35 8.65 -14.77
N PRO A 64 4.97 8.74 -16.06
CA PRO A 64 3.85 7.97 -16.60
C PRO A 64 4.08 6.47 -16.33
N GLY A 65 3.07 5.82 -15.75
CA GLY A 65 3.16 4.41 -15.36
C GLY A 65 3.61 4.16 -13.91
N SER A 66 4.00 5.19 -13.16
CA SER A 66 4.28 5.11 -11.70
C SER A 66 3.31 5.95 -10.86
N ASN A 67 2.30 6.52 -11.50
CA ASN A 67 1.32 7.41 -10.87
C ASN A 67 0.21 6.68 -10.11
N ASP A 68 0.03 5.38 -10.32
CA ASP A 68 -1.05 4.59 -9.73
C ASP A 68 -0.63 3.15 -9.42
N LEU A 69 -1.25 2.55 -8.39
CA LEU A 69 -1.01 1.15 -8.03
C LEU A 69 -1.35 0.20 -9.17
N MET A 70 -2.42 0.47 -9.93
CA MET A 70 -2.77 -0.38 -11.07
C MET A 70 -1.73 -0.26 -12.19
N ALA A 71 -1.10 0.89 -12.36
CA ALA A 71 -0.02 1.04 -13.33
C ALA A 71 1.21 0.23 -12.93
N LEU A 72 1.57 0.25 -11.64
CA LEU A 72 2.65 -0.57 -11.08
C LEU A 72 2.35 -2.08 -11.18
N ILE A 73 1.12 -2.51 -10.89
CA ILE A 73 0.69 -3.91 -11.04
C ILE A 73 0.76 -4.34 -12.51
N LYS A 74 0.24 -3.52 -13.43
CA LYS A 74 0.28 -3.81 -14.88
C LYS A 74 1.70 -3.92 -15.42
N ARG A 75 2.62 -3.07 -14.93
CA ARG A 75 4.06 -3.13 -15.23
C ARG A 75 4.77 -4.30 -14.54
N ARG A 76 4.08 -5.06 -13.69
CA ARG A 76 4.63 -6.17 -12.88
C ARG A 76 5.76 -5.74 -11.95
N VAL A 77 5.80 -4.46 -11.58
CA VAL A 77 6.78 -3.91 -10.62
C VAL A 77 6.23 -3.87 -9.19
N LEU A 78 4.90 -3.87 -9.05
CA LEU A 78 4.21 -4.09 -7.78
C LEU A 78 3.57 -5.48 -7.81
N LYS A 79 4.10 -6.40 -7.01
CA LYS A 79 3.56 -7.74 -6.83
C LYS A 79 2.51 -7.70 -5.72
N ALA A 80 1.34 -8.24 -5.98
CA ALA A 80 0.28 -8.38 -4.99
C ALA A 80 0.05 -9.87 -4.71
N GLU A 81 0.08 -10.27 -3.44
CA GLU A 81 -0.04 -11.66 -2.99
C GLU A 81 -1.07 -11.80 -1.85
N GLY A 82 -1.61 -13.00 -1.66
CA GLY A 82 -2.66 -13.27 -0.67
C GLY A 82 -4.07 -13.01 -1.21
N ASP A 83 -4.97 -12.55 -0.36
CA ASP A 83 -6.37 -12.29 -0.73
C ASP A 83 -6.52 -10.95 -1.48
N LEU A 84 -6.32 -11.03 -2.79
CA LEU A 84 -6.49 -9.89 -3.70
C LEU A 84 -7.94 -9.45 -3.86
N GLN A 85 -8.93 -10.26 -3.45
CA GLN A 85 -10.33 -9.86 -3.51
C GLN A 85 -10.58 -8.67 -2.58
N ILE A 86 -9.99 -8.68 -1.38
CA ILE A 86 -10.07 -7.56 -0.42
C ILE A 86 -9.44 -6.31 -1.03
N PHE A 87 -8.27 -6.45 -1.65
CA PHE A 87 -7.57 -5.34 -2.31
C PHE A 87 -8.39 -4.75 -3.46
N MET A 88 -8.91 -5.59 -4.37
CA MET A 88 -9.69 -5.15 -5.52
C MET A 88 -11.04 -4.56 -5.13
N ALA A 89 -11.74 -5.17 -4.16
CA ALA A 89 -13.03 -4.66 -3.67
C ALA A 89 -12.92 -3.27 -3.01
N ASN A 90 -11.75 -2.95 -2.46
CA ASN A 90 -11.46 -1.69 -1.77
C ASN A 90 -10.37 -0.87 -2.46
N LEU A 91 -10.17 -1.08 -3.77
CA LEU A 91 -9.06 -0.49 -4.52
C LEU A 91 -8.99 1.04 -4.36
N ARG A 92 -10.14 1.71 -4.41
CA ARG A 92 -10.21 3.16 -4.25
C ARG A 92 -9.66 3.61 -2.89
N TYR A 93 -10.05 2.90 -1.84
CA TYR A 93 -9.58 3.17 -0.47
C TYR A 93 -8.06 3.02 -0.37
N PHE A 94 -7.50 1.91 -0.88
CA PHE A 94 -6.05 1.68 -0.84
C PHE A 94 -5.26 2.70 -1.66
N LYS A 95 -5.76 3.07 -2.84
CA LYS A 95 -5.15 4.14 -3.66
C LYS A 95 -5.09 5.46 -2.89
N ASP A 96 -6.19 5.85 -2.24
CA ASP A 96 -6.25 7.09 -1.47
C ASP A 96 -5.36 7.03 -0.20
N ALA A 97 -5.30 5.87 0.48
CA ALA A 97 -4.43 5.66 1.65
C ALA A 97 -2.94 5.68 1.31
N LEU A 98 -2.53 4.99 0.24
CA LEU A 98 -1.14 4.97 -0.25
C LEU A 98 -0.74 6.32 -0.87
N ALA A 99 -1.68 7.05 -1.49
CA ALA A 99 -1.43 8.41 -1.93
C ALA A 99 -1.12 9.36 -0.76
N LYS A 100 -1.75 9.20 0.41
CA LYS A 100 -1.41 9.98 1.61
C LYS A 100 -0.01 9.66 2.14
N LEU A 101 0.47 8.43 1.95
CA LEU A 101 1.84 8.06 2.32
C LEU A 101 2.90 8.77 1.43
N ARG A 102 2.54 9.21 0.22
CA ARG A 102 3.44 9.98 -0.67
C ARG A 102 3.86 11.34 -0.13
N THR A 103 3.19 11.86 0.92
CA THR A 103 3.44 13.22 1.46
C THR A 103 4.24 13.21 2.76
N ARG A 104 5.12 12.23 2.95
CA ARG A 104 6.05 12.22 4.10
C ARG A 104 7.51 12.16 3.71
N ASP A 105 7.85 12.80 2.59
CA ASP A 105 9.16 13.41 2.42
C ASP A 105 9.01 14.92 2.61
N GLY A 106 9.57 15.41 3.72
CA GLY A 106 9.23 16.69 4.34
C GLY A 106 9.33 16.68 5.87
N ALA A 107 9.83 15.60 6.49
CA ALA A 107 10.45 15.67 7.81
C ALA A 107 11.97 15.78 7.62
N SER A 108 12.40 16.94 7.13
CA SER A 108 13.78 17.40 7.20
C SER A 108 13.71 18.91 7.39
N ALA A 109 13.60 19.32 8.64
CA ALA A 109 14.09 20.58 9.17
C ALA A 109 14.41 20.35 10.65
#